data_AF-A0A7X7J1D4-F1
#
_entry.id   AF-A0A7X7J1D4-F1
#
_cell.length_a   1.000
_cell.length_b   1.000
_cell.length_c   1.000
_cell.angle_alpha   90.00
_cell.angle_beta   90.00
_cell.angle_gamma   90.00
#
_symmetry.space_group_name_H-M   'P 1'
#
loop_
_entity.id
_entity.type
_entity.pdbx_description
1 polymer ?
#
loop_
_entity_poly.entity_id
_entity_poly.type
_entity_poly.pdbx_seq_one_letter_code
_entity_poly.pdbx_strand_id
1 'polypeptide(L)'
;MATHWTYEAIDPGNDLFQGDILEPTQDLREILREVHPHFRDPKYTAFMVITQSCDMALRKGRCSTKYLSIAVVRPIEAILHDLLDDVCRPVVGGVYLQESKGEARRLFVRLFNQNEQRLGLFYLHPDVEVGIAEPSVALLRVAVALRVDHYAVLRDARRGSLCNEFRSKLGWLVGNLYSRIGTQDWNEPPERQAGLDELLKQCLDPTDNSLGPVWVPQTWVSAAKEKGIQVEEIDRAELPRVLEAHRPPAAKTRIIEQVLRVAKDVLPGIEEDALRRLCSRLENDSLFSKAVRSAKSE
;
A
#
# COMPACT_ATOMS: atom_id res chain seq x y z
N MET A 1 -26.53 -3.19 -19.62
CA MET A 1 -25.52 -4.21 -19.23
C MET A 1 -24.36 -3.49 -18.60
N ALA A 2 -23.82 -4.01 -17.48
CA ALA A 2 -22.66 -3.42 -16.83
C ALA A 2 -21.52 -3.18 -17.84
N THR A 3 -20.96 -1.98 -17.79
CA THR A 3 -19.95 -1.47 -18.72
C THR A 3 -18.55 -1.59 -18.15
N HIS A 4 -18.40 -1.55 -16.82
CA HIS A 4 -17.11 -1.72 -16.16
C HIS A 4 -16.85 -3.18 -15.74
N TRP A 5 -15.64 -3.67 -16.00
CA TRP A 5 -15.21 -5.08 -15.83
C TRP A 5 -15.20 -5.59 -14.38
N THR A 6 -15.36 -4.71 -13.39
CA THR A 6 -15.50 -5.09 -11.98
C THR A 6 -16.90 -5.58 -11.63
N TYR A 7 -17.86 -5.36 -12.53
CA TYR A 7 -19.27 -5.68 -12.32
C TYR A 7 -19.72 -6.78 -13.27
N GLU A 8 -20.79 -7.46 -12.90
CA GLU A 8 -21.46 -8.46 -13.72
C GLU A 8 -22.95 -8.15 -13.86
N ALA A 9 -23.58 -8.72 -14.88
CA ALA A 9 -25.01 -8.66 -15.03
C ALA A 9 -25.71 -9.42 -13.91
N ILE A 10 -26.78 -8.84 -13.37
CA ILE A 10 -27.62 -9.48 -12.36
C ILE A 10 -28.78 -10.22 -13.01
N ASP A 11 -29.15 -11.35 -12.43
CA ASP A 11 -30.44 -12.01 -12.68
C ASP A 11 -31.32 -11.77 -11.43
N PRO A 12 -32.51 -11.18 -11.57
CA PRO A 12 -33.44 -11.00 -10.45
C PRO A 12 -33.79 -12.30 -9.70
N GLY A 13 -33.74 -13.44 -10.38
CA GLY A 13 -34.00 -14.76 -9.80
C GLY A 13 -32.86 -15.29 -8.94
N ASN A 14 -31.65 -14.74 -9.06
CA ASN A 14 -30.49 -15.22 -8.30
C ASN A 14 -30.52 -14.78 -6.84
N ASP A 15 -29.95 -15.62 -5.98
CA ASP A 15 -29.66 -15.31 -4.59
C ASP A 15 -28.77 -14.06 -4.45
N LEU A 16 -28.77 -13.46 -3.27
CA LEU A 16 -27.86 -12.40 -2.90
C LEU A 16 -26.42 -12.92 -2.81
N PHE A 17 -25.48 -12.11 -3.28
CA PHE A 17 -24.04 -12.36 -3.20
C PHE A 17 -23.33 -11.25 -2.43
N GLN A 18 -22.19 -11.61 -1.81
CA GLN A 18 -21.26 -10.61 -1.30
C GLN A 18 -20.87 -9.69 -2.46
N GLY A 19 -20.87 -8.37 -2.24
CA GLY A 19 -20.60 -7.39 -3.28
C GLY A 19 -21.82 -6.95 -4.09
N ASP A 20 -23.02 -7.46 -3.80
CA ASP A 20 -24.25 -6.91 -4.38
C ASP A 20 -24.43 -5.45 -3.97
N ILE A 21 -24.72 -4.59 -4.95
CA ILE A 21 -24.94 -3.16 -4.79
C ILE A 21 -26.45 -2.91 -4.72
N LEU A 22 -26.88 -2.29 -3.62
CA LEU A 22 -28.28 -2.04 -3.30
C LEU A 22 -28.58 -0.55 -3.44
N GLU A 23 -29.64 -0.25 -4.17
CA GLU A 23 -30.22 1.09 -4.22
C GLU A 23 -30.98 1.38 -2.92
N PRO A 24 -30.93 2.61 -2.37
CA PRO A 24 -31.71 3.00 -1.20
C PRO A 24 -33.19 3.19 -1.55
N THR A 25 -33.89 2.11 -1.94
CA THR A 25 -35.31 2.08 -2.28
C THR A 25 -36.18 2.49 -1.09
N GLN A 26 -37.45 2.82 -1.32
CA GLN A 26 -38.37 3.18 -0.24
C GLN A 26 -38.49 2.05 0.79
N ASP A 27 -38.62 0.80 0.34
CA ASP A 27 -38.76 -0.36 1.23
C ASP A 27 -37.50 -0.57 2.08
N LEU A 28 -36.30 -0.43 1.49
CA LEU A 28 -35.06 -0.49 2.24
C LEU A 28 -34.95 0.66 3.25
N ARG A 29 -35.37 1.88 2.88
CA ARG A 29 -35.38 3.04 3.78
C ARG A 29 -36.34 2.85 4.95
N GLU A 30 -37.47 2.17 4.75
CA GLU A 30 -38.41 1.85 5.83
C GLU A 30 -37.81 0.84 6.82
N ILE A 31 -37.12 -0.19 6.33
CA ILE A 31 -36.36 -1.11 7.19
C ILE A 31 -35.30 -0.34 7.98
N LEU A 32 -34.52 0.51 7.31
CA LEU A 32 -33.49 1.31 7.97
C LEU A 32 -34.08 2.30 8.98
N ARG A 33 -35.31 2.80 8.76
CA ARG A 33 -36.02 3.65 9.74
C ARG A 33 -36.25 2.92 11.05
N GLU A 34 -36.60 1.65 10.98
CA GLU A 34 -36.88 0.85 12.17
C GLU A 34 -35.59 0.43 12.88
N VAL A 35 -34.61 -0.07 12.12
CA VAL A 35 -33.41 -0.69 12.70
C VAL A 35 -32.34 0.35 13.07
N HIS A 36 -32.01 1.26 12.15
CA HIS A 36 -30.97 2.29 12.36
C HIS A 36 -31.27 3.58 11.56
N PRO A 37 -32.07 4.52 12.09
CA PRO A 37 -32.57 5.70 11.36
C PRO A 37 -31.50 6.56 10.68
N HIS A 38 -30.29 6.64 11.25
CA HIS A 38 -29.18 7.42 10.72
C HIS A 38 -28.77 7.00 9.29
N PHE A 39 -28.98 5.74 8.92
CA PHE A 39 -28.62 5.22 7.60
C PHE A 39 -29.60 5.62 6.49
N ARG A 40 -30.66 6.39 6.81
CA ARG A 40 -31.56 7.00 5.82
C ARG A 40 -31.03 8.33 5.27
N ASP A 41 -29.93 8.82 5.82
CA ASP A 41 -29.31 10.07 5.39
C ASP A 41 -29.01 10.02 3.88
N PRO A 42 -29.47 11.00 3.08
CA PRO A 42 -29.25 11.05 1.64
C PRO A 42 -27.77 11.03 1.22
N LYS A 43 -26.83 11.31 2.15
CA LYS A 43 -25.39 11.17 1.89
C LYS A 43 -24.97 9.75 1.52
N TYR A 44 -25.77 8.74 1.88
CA TYR A 44 -25.56 7.35 1.50
C TYR A 44 -26.28 7.08 0.19
N THR A 45 -25.50 7.02 -0.89
CA THR A 45 -26.03 6.93 -2.26
C THR A 45 -26.38 5.50 -2.66
N ALA A 46 -25.75 4.51 -2.03
CA ALA A 46 -26.03 3.09 -2.18
C ALA A 46 -25.61 2.32 -0.91
N PHE A 47 -25.88 1.01 -0.92
CA PHE A 47 -25.33 0.08 0.05
C PHE A 47 -24.65 -1.08 -0.68
N MET A 48 -23.74 -1.76 0.00
CA MET A 48 -23.06 -2.94 -0.52
C MET A 48 -23.21 -4.10 0.45
N VAL A 49 -23.63 -5.26 -0.03
CA VAL A 49 -23.70 -6.48 0.79
C VAL A 49 -22.29 -6.96 1.12
N ILE A 50 -21.98 -7.10 2.41
CA ILE A 50 -20.67 -7.57 2.88
C ILE A 50 -20.71 -8.95 3.54
N THR A 51 -21.90 -9.49 3.83
CA THR A 51 -22.05 -10.89 4.26
C THR A 51 -21.52 -11.84 3.18
N GLN A 52 -20.88 -12.93 3.59
CA GLN A 52 -20.31 -13.91 2.68
C GLN A 52 -21.40 -14.62 1.86
N SER A 53 -21.16 -14.81 0.56
CA SER A 53 -22.11 -15.43 -0.37
C SER A 53 -22.56 -16.83 0.07
N CYS A 54 -21.66 -17.64 0.64
CA CYS A 54 -21.98 -18.99 1.10
C CYS A 54 -23.03 -19.02 2.22
N ASP A 55 -23.11 -17.96 3.02
CA ASP A 55 -24.08 -17.79 4.10
C ASP A 55 -25.45 -17.28 3.62
N MET A 56 -25.49 -16.72 2.41
CA MET A 56 -26.67 -16.11 1.80
C MET A 56 -27.39 -17.00 0.78
N ALA A 57 -26.79 -18.13 0.43
CA ALA A 57 -27.38 -19.09 -0.50
C ALA A 57 -28.66 -19.70 0.09
N LEU A 58 -29.75 -19.66 -0.66
CA LEU A 58 -31.04 -20.22 -0.26
C LEU A 58 -31.07 -21.73 -0.50
N ARG A 59 -31.09 -22.50 0.59
CA ARG A 59 -31.22 -23.96 0.54
C ARG A 59 -32.59 -24.36 1.05
N LYS A 60 -33.40 -25.01 0.20
CA LYS A 60 -34.80 -25.34 0.51
C LYS A 60 -35.61 -24.10 0.92
N GLY A 61 -35.35 -22.95 0.29
CA GLY A 61 -36.01 -21.68 0.56
C GLY A 61 -35.59 -21.00 1.88
N ARG A 62 -34.52 -21.45 2.53
CA ARG A 62 -33.99 -20.84 3.76
C ARG A 62 -32.52 -20.45 3.59
N CYS A 63 -32.20 -19.27 4.09
CA CYS A 63 -30.84 -18.76 4.23
C CYS A 63 -30.23 -19.31 5.53
N SER A 64 -28.94 -19.64 5.54
CA SER A 64 -28.28 -20.22 6.74
C SER A 64 -27.97 -19.17 7.81
N THR A 65 -27.64 -17.94 7.41
CA THR A 65 -27.42 -16.84 8.35
C THR A 65 -28.73 -16.27 8.91
N LYS A 66 -28.68 -15.76 10.14
CA LYS A 66 -29.76 -15.02 10.78
C LYS A 66 -29.72 -13.52 10.46
N TYR A 67 -28.55 -13.01 10.09
CA TYR A 67 -28.30 -11.60 9.85
C TYR A 67 -27.49 -11.38 8.57
N LEU A 68 -27.81 -10.30 7.89
CA LEU A 68 -27.17 -9.82 6.67
C LEU A 68 -26.53 -8.46 6.99
N SER A 69 -25.29 -8.27 6.58
CA SER A 69 -24.53 -7.04 6.82
C SER A 69 -24.40 -6.27 5.51
N ILE A 70 -24.74 -4.99 5.55
CA ILE A 70 -24.58 -4.07 4.42
C ILE A 70 -23.69 -2.89 4.84
N ALA A 71 -22.70 -2.54 4.03
CA ALA A 71 -21.87 -1.36 4.18
C ALA A 71 -22.46 -0.18 3.42
N VAL A 72 -22.29 1.04 3.96
CA VAL A 72 -22.73 2.26 3.26
C VAL A 72 -21.80 2.60 2.11
N VAL A 73 -22.36 3.17 1.04
CA VAL A 73 -21.61 3.73 -0.08
C VAL A 73 -21.75 5.25 -0.07
N ARG A 74 -20.62 5.95 -0.29
CA ARG A 74 -20.58 7.41 -0.36
C ARG A 74 -19.73 7.92 -1.54
N PRO A 75 -20.07 9.13 -2.00
CA PRO A 75 -19.24 10.06 -2.72
C PRO A 75 -17.76 9.99 -2.40
N ILE A 76 -16.81 9.72 -3.31
CA ILE A 76 -15.39 9.99 -2.97
C ILE A 76 -15.22 11.48 -2.66
N GLU A 77 -15.81 12.35 -3.49
CA GLU A 77 -15.77 13.80 -3.30
C GLU A 77 -16.29 14.21 -1.91
N ALA A 78 -17.37 13.55 -1.46
CA ALA A 78 -18.01 13.83 -0.18
C ALA A 78 -17.19 13.42 1.06
N ILE A 79 -16.10 12.67 0.88
CA ILE A 79 -15.17 12.24 1.94
C ILE A 79 -13.71 12.54 1.60
N LEU A 80 -13.46 13.28 0.51
CA LEU A 80 -12.12 13.43 -0.06
C LEU A 80 -11.13 14.01 0.95
N HIS A 81 -11.56 15.03 1.69
CA HIS A 81 -10.74 15.68 2.70
C HIS A 81 -10.43 14.74 3.86
N ASP A 82 -11.42 13.98 4.35
CA ASP A 82 -11.21 12.98 5.41
C ASP A 82 -10.17 11.93 4.99
N LEU A 83 -10.20 11.49 3.72
CA LEU A 83 -9.24 10.54 3.17
C LEU A 83 -7.83 11.14 3.04
N LEU A 84 -7.74 12.41 2.62
CA LEU A 84 -6.48 13.10 2.44
C LEU A 84 -5.84 13.45 3.78
N ASP A 85 -6.61 13.87 4.78
CA ASP A 85 -6.12 14.20 6.12
C ASP A 85 -5.45 12.98 6.80
N ASP A 86 -5.82 11.77 6.40
CA ASP A 86 -5.27 10.51 6.87
C ASP A 86 -3.87 10.18 6.32
N VAL A 87 -3.42 10.87 5.27
CA VAL A 87 -2.13 10.59 4.58
C VAL A 87 -1.32 11.83 4.26
N CYS A 88 -1.95 12.99 4.19
CA CYS A 88 -1.35 14.27 3.91
C CYS A 88 -1.56 15.17 5.13
N ARG A 89 -0.51 15.87 5.57
CA ARG A 89 -0.63 16.84 6.65
C ARG A 89 -1.32 18.10 6.11
N PRO A 90 -2.55 18.44 6.55
CA PRO A 90 -3.18 19.68 6.14
C PRO A 90 -2.48 20.88 6.78
N VAL A 91 -2.39 21.98 6.05
CA VAL A 91 -1.97 23.29 6.59
C VAL A 91 -3.15 23.94 7.31
N VAL A 92 -4.32 23.86 6.66
CA VAL A 92 -5.65 24.21 7.16
C VAL A 92 -6.66 23.31 6.41
N GLY A 93 -7.88 23.16 6.92
CA GLY A 93 -8.89 22.26 6.32
C GLY A 93 -9.03 22.46 4.81
N GLY A 94 -8.83 21.37 4.06
CA GLY A 94 -8.90 21.36 2.59
C GLY A 94 -7.66 21.91 1.85
N VAL A 95 -6.60 22.33 2.56
CA VAL A 95 -5.36 22.86 1.98
C VAL A 95 -4.17 21.99 2.38
N TYR A 96 -3.51 21.41 1.38
CA TYR A 96 -2.41 20.46 1.55
C TYR A 96 -1.12 20.98 0.91
N LEU A 97 0.02 20.51 1.43
CA LEU A 97 1.33 20.80 0.86
C LEU A 97 1.50 20.13 -0.50
N GLN A 98 2.22 20.79 -1.42
CA GLN A 98 2.45 20.24 -2.76
C GLN A 98 3.31 18.98 -2.70
N GLU A 99 4.23 18.92 -1.74
CA GLU A 99 5.13 17.81 -1.46
C GLU A 99 4.36 16.54 -1.07
N SER A 100 3.22 16.68 -0.35
CA SER A 100 2.38 15.54 0.05
C SER A 100 1.53 14.97 -1.09
N LYS A 101 1.51 15.60 -2.28
CA LYS A 101 0.78 15.08 -3.45
C LYS A 101 1.21 13.66 -3.84
N GLY A 102 2.47 13.31 -3.60
CA GLY A 102 2.98 11.95 -3.81
C GLY A 102 2.29 10.91 -2.91
N GLU A 103 1.99 11.27 -1.66
CA GLU A 103 1.29 10.41 -0.70
C GLU A 103 -0.18 10.23 -1.07
N ALA A 104 -0.87 11.32 -1.42
CA ALA A 104 -2.23 11.27 -1.94
C ALA A 104 -2.32 10.35 -3.17
N ARG A 105 -1.38 10.50 -4.13
CA ARG A 105 -1.33 9.63 -5.31
C ARG A 105 -1.17 8.16 -4.93
N ARG A 106 -0.27 7.84 -3.99
CA ARG A 106 -0.09 6.46 -3.50
C ARG A 106 -1.36 5.91 -2.85
N LEU A 107 -2.07 6.71 -2.06
CA LEU A 107 -3.36 6.33 -1.48
C LEU A 107 -4.38 5.98 -2.57
N PHE A 108 -4.61 6.88 -3.53
CA PHE A 108 -5.59 6.65 -4.60
C PHE A 108 -5.23 5.48 -5.51
N VAL A 109 -3.94 5.27 -5.80
CA VAL A 109 -3.48 4.07 -6.53
C VAL A 109 -3.84 2.81 -5.76
N ARG A 110 -3.64 2.76 -4.43
CA ARG A 110 -4.07 1.60 -3.63
C ARG A 110 -5.58 1.46 -3.61
N LEU A 111 -6.33 2.55 -3.44
CA LEU A 111 -7.79 2.55 -3.40
C LEU A 111 -8.40 2.02 -4.71
N PHE A 112 -8.02 2.58 -5.86
CA PHE A 112 -8.56 2.17 -7.16
C PHE A 112 -8.18 0.74 -7.54
N ASN A 113 -7.00 0.28 -7.10
CA ASN A 113 -6.61 -1.12 -7.24
C ASN A 113 -7.17 -2.03 -6.15
N GLN A 114 -8.10 -1.57 -5.30
CA GLN A 114 -8.74 -2.33 -4.21
C GLN A 114 -7.75 -2.90 -3.17
N ASN A 115 -6.63 -2.22 -2.94
CA ASN A 115 -5.58 -2.66 -2.02
C ASN A 115 -5.56 -1.86 -0.71
N GLU A 116 -6.48 -0.90 -0.52
CA GLU A 116 -6.51 -0.02 0.66
C GLU A 116 -7.26 -0.67 1.85
N GLN A 117 -6.55 -1.57 2.53
CA GLN A 117 -7.08 -2.28 3.72
C GLN A 117 -7.15 -1.41 4.97
N ARG A 118 -6.20 -0.48 5.14
CA ARG A 118 -6.03 0.25 6.40
C ARG A 118 -7.26 1.09 6.71
N LEU A 119 -7.81 1.75 5.70
CA LEU A 119 -8.99 2.58 5.82
C LEU A 119 -10.31 1.80 5.74
N GLY A 120 -10.25 0.54 5.29
CA GLY A 120 -11.44 -0.28 5.10
C GLY A 120 -12.37 0.28 4.03
N LEU A 121 -11.80 0.61 2.87
CA LEU A 121 -12.51 1.19 1.73
C LEU A 121 -12.52 0.19 0.58
N PHE A 122 -13.64 0.14 -0.13
CA PHE A 122 -13.75 -0.57 -1.40
C PHE A 122 -14.21 0.40 -2.48
N TYR A 123 -13.43 0.54 -3.54
CA TYR A 123 -13.74 1.47 -4.62
C TYR A 123 -14.90 0.96 -5.50
N LEU A 124 -15.76 1.88 -5.92
CA LEU A 124 -16.85 1.63 -6.87
C LEU A 124 -16.73 2.63 -8.02
N HIS A 125 -16.45 2.09 -9.21
CA HIS A 125 -16.38 2.88 -10.44
C HIS A 125 -17.79 3.30 -10.90
N PRO A 126 -17.97 4.51 -11.44
CA PRO A 126 -19.24 4.94 -12.03
C PRO A 126 -19.72 3.97 -13.10
N ASP A 127 -20.94 3.49 -12.93
CA ASP A 127 -21.68 2.72 -13.91
C ASP A 127 -23.17 2.81 -13.55
N VAL A 128 -23.93 3.46 -14.42
CA VAL A 128 -25.36 3.77 -14.21
C VAL A 128 -26.17 2.47 -14.12
N GLU A 129 -25.76 1.42 -14.84
CA GLU A 129 -26.47 0.15 -14.91
C GLU A 129 -26.44 -0.60 -13.56
N VAL A 130 -25.43 -0.34 -12.73
CA VAL A 130 -25.30 -0.92 -11.38
C VAL A 130 -25.74 0.05 -10.27
N GLY A 131 -26.24 1.23 -10.64
CA GLY A 131 -26.71 2.25 -9.68
C GLY A 131 -25.60 3.11 -9.06
N ILE A 132 -24.41 3.17 -9.66
CA ILE A 132 -23.31 4.03 -9.18
C ILE A 132 -23.13 5.20 -10.16
N ALA A 133 -23.61 6.38 -9.78
CA ALA A 133 -23.59 7.56 -10.66
C ALA A 133 -22.21 8.23 -10.77
N GLU A 134 -21.42 8.18 -9.70
CA GLU A 134 -20.15 8.90 -9.57
C GLU A 134 -19.11 8.09 -8.77
N PRO A 135 -17.81 8.45 -8.84
CA PRO A 135 -16.76 7.66 -8.18
C PRO A 135 -17.03 7.57 -6.68
N SER A 136 -17.27 6.36 -6.22
CA SER A 136 -17.78 6.12 -4.87
C SER A 136 -16.90 5.11 -4.14
N VAL A 137 -17.06 5.05 -2.82
CA VAL A 137 -16.46 3.99 -2.01
C VAL A 137 -17.49 3.38 -1.07
N ALA A 138 -17.41 2.08 -0.86
CA ALA A 138 -18.05 1.43 0.27
C ALA A 138 -17.18 1.59 1.51
N LEU A 139 -17.76 2.11 2.58
CA LEU A 139 -17.13 2.27 3.89
C LEU A 139 -17.33 0.98 4.68
N LEU A 140 -16.41 0.02 4.55
CA LEU A 140 -16.58 -1.34 5.07
C LEU A 140 -16.68 -1.42 6.60
N ARG A 141 -16.20 -0.39 7.31
CA ARG A 141 -16.33 -0.23 8.78
C ARG A 141 -17.67 0.37 9.22
N VAL A 142 -18.41 0.96 8.30
CA VAL A 142 -19.70 1.60 8.57
C VAL A 142 -20.78 0.71 7.98
N ALA A 143 -21.11 -0.34 8.74
CA ALA A 143 -22.03 -1.39 8.33
C ALA A 143 -23.26 -1.48 9.25
N VAL A 144 -24.36 -1.96 8.67
CA VAL A 144 -25.63 -2.24 9.34
C VAL A 144 -25.92 -3.72 9.23
N ALA A 145 -26.31 -4.33 10.35
CA ALA A 145 -26.83 -5.69 10.39
C ALA A 145 -28.37 -5.67 10.31
N LEU A 146 -28.91 -6.39 9.33
CA LEU A 146 -30.34 -6.58 9.11
C LEU A 146 -30.70 -8.04 9.36
N ARG A 147 -31.90 -8.29 9.89
CA ARG A 147 -32.42 -9.66 10.01
C ARG A 147 -32.63 -10.28 8.64
N VAL A 148 -32.47 -11.60 8.56
CA VAL A 148 -32.74 -12.40 7.35
C VAL A 148 -34.17 -12.27 6.83
N ASP A 149 -35.12 -11.88 7.70
CA ASP A 149 -36.52 -11.58 7.34
C ASP A 149 -36.61 -10.51 6.24
N HIS A 150 -35.57 -9.66 6.10
CA HIS A 150 -35.47 -8.61 5.08
C HIS A 150 -34.82 -9.05 3.75
N TYR A 151 -34.47 -10.33 3.60
CA TYR A 151 -33.71 -10.83 2.44
C TYR A 151 -34.36 -10.47 1.10
N ALA A 152 -35.68 -10.66 0.97
CA ALA A 152 -36.40 -10.36 -0.26
C ALA A 152 -36.27 -8.88 -0.65
N VAL A 153 -36.43 -7.97 0.32
CA VAL A 153 -36.32 -6.52 0.09
C VAL A 153 -34.91 -6.15 -0.36
N LEU A 154 -33.87 -6.76 0.23
CA LEU A 154 -32.49 -6.53 -0.19
C LEU A 154 -32.23 -7.06 -1.61
N ARG A 155 -32.75 -8.24 -1.95
CA ARG A 155 -32.64 -8.80 -3.30
C ARG A 155 -33.34 -7.91 -4.33
N ASP A 156 -34.52 -7.39 -4.00
CA ASP A 156 -35.30 -6.55 -4.91
C ASP A 156 -34.69 -5.14 -5.05
N ALA A 157 -33.96 -4.67 -4.03
CA ALA A 157 -33.19 -3.43 -4.08
C ALA A 157 -31.86 -3.55 -4.84
N ARG A 158 -31.44 -4.76 -5.24
CA ARG A 158 -30.19 -5.00 -5.96
C ARG A 158 -30.22 -4.35 -7.35
N ARG A 159 -29.17 -3.59 -7.67
CA ARG A 159 -28.96 -2.98 -8.99
C ARG A 159 -27.73 -3.50 -9.71
N GLY A 160 -26.71 -3.93 -8.97
CA GLY A 160 -25.52 -4.53 -9.56
C GLY A 160 -24.89 -5.57 -8.65
N SER A 161 -23.93 -6.30 -9.20
CA SER A 161 -23.10 -7.27 -8.49
C SER A 161 -21.66 -7.10 -8.93
N LEU A 162 -20.72 -7.32 -8.02
CA LEU A 162 -19.31 -7.46 -8.36
C LEU A 162 -19.08 -8.77 -9.13
N CYS A 163 -18.14 -8.79 -10.07
CA CYS A 163 -17.70 -10.05 -10.66
C CYS A 163 -16.93 -10.91 -9.63
N ASN A 164 -16.80 -12.21 -9.91
CA ASN A 164 -16.31 -13.20 -8.94
C ASN A 164 -14.94 -12.85 -8.33
N GLU A 165 -14.02 -12.30 -9.13
CA GLU A 165 -12.69 -11.88 -8.70
C GLU A 165 -12.76 -10.75 -7.67
N PHE A 166 -13.65 -9.77 -7.90
CA PHE A 166 -13.82 -8.62 -7.01
C PHE A 166 -14.64 -8.96 -5.77
N ARG A 167 -15.56 -9.92 -5.87
CA ARG A 167 -16.23 -10.51 -4.70
C ARG A 167 -15.22 -11.19 -3.78
N SER A 168 -14.33 -12.01 -4.34
CA SER A 168 -13.26 -12.66 -3.58
C SER A 168 -12.35 -11.62 -2.91
N LYS A 169 -12.01 -10.55 -3.65
CA LYS A 169 -11.19 -9.46 -3.12
C LYS A 169 -11.87 -8.68 -1.99
N LEU A 170 -13.16 -8.40 -2.13
CA LEU A 170 -13.99 -7.80 -1.07
C LEU A 170 -14.02 -8.71 0.16
N GLY A 171 -14.25 -10.01 -0.02
CA GLY A 171 -14.22 -10.99 1.07
C GLY A 171 -12.89 -11.00 1.82
N TRP A 172 -11.78 -10.93 1.10
CA TRP A 172 -10.44 -10.81 1.71
C TRP A 172 -10.26 -9.49 2.49
N LEU A 173 -10.69 -8.36 1.93
CA LEU A 173 -10.62 -7.05 2.61
C LEU A 173 -11.45 -7.03 3.89
N VAL A 174 -12.69 -7.53 3.84
CA VAL A 174 -13.59 -7.65 5.00
C VAL A 174 -12.98 -8.60 6.04
N GLY A 175 -12.39 -9.72 5.59
CA GLY A 175 -11.65 -10.64 6.46
C GLY A 175 -10.50 -9.95 7.19
N ASN A 176 -9.67 -9.14 6.51
CA ASN A 176 -8.58 -8.41 7.16
C ASN A 176 -9.04 -7.32 8.13
N LEU A 177 -10.26 -6.79 7.97
CA LEU A 177 -10.83 -5.80 8.88
C LEU A 177 -11.33 -6.43 10.18
N TYR A 178 -12.03 -7.57 10.09
CA TYR A 178 -12.76 -8.16 11.23
C TYR A 178 -12.12 -9.44 11.79
N SER A 179 -11.26 -10.11 11.03
CA SER A 179 -10.61 -11.38 11.39
C SER A 179 -9.12 -11.21 11.66
N ARG A 180 -8.72 -10.09 12.29
CA ARG A 180 -7.35 -9.93 12.78
C ARG A 180 -7.11 -10.92 13.90
N ILE A 181 -6.49 -12.05 13.56
CA ILE A 181 -5.94 -12.97 14.55
C ILE A 181 -4.70 -12.26 15.10
N GLY A 182 -4.78 -11.79 16.34
CA GLY A 182 -3.62 -11.27 17.06
C GLY A 182 -2.65 -12.42 17.32
N THR A 183 -1.70 -12.63 16.41
CA THR A 183 -0.54 -13.46 16.68
C THR A 183 0.53 -12.58 17.31
N GLN A 184 1.13 -13.04 18.41
CA GLN A 184 2.23 -12.30 19.02
C GLN A 184 3.46 -12.41 18.11
N ASP A 185 3.91 -11.29 17.58
CA ASP A 185 5.18 -11.22 16.88
C ASP A 185 6.36 -11.24 17.87
N TRP A 186 7.56 -11.60 17.39
CA TRP A 186 8.76 -11.68 18.22
C TRP A 186 9.22 -10.32 18.77
N ASN A 187 8.83 -9.23 18.11
CA ASN A 187 9.18 -7.85 18.47
C ASN A 187 8.12 -7.18 19.37
N GLU A 188 7.00 -7.85 19.68
CA GLU A 188 5.93 -7.27 20.51
C GLU A 188 6.33 -7.23 22.00
N PRO A 189 6.76 -8.34 22.64
CA PRO A 189 7.34 -8.28 23.98
C PRO A 189 8.83 -7.89 23.91
N PRO A 190 9.30 -6.85 24.61
CA PRO A 190 10.71 -6.44 24.62
C PRO A 190 11.68 -7.57 25.01
N GLU A 191 11.21 -8.49 25.86
CA GLU A 191 11.93 -9.68 26.32
C GLU A 191 12.23 -10.71 25.21
N ARG A 192 11.48 -10.71 24.10
CA ARG A 192 11.68 -11.63 22.97
C ARG A 192 12.57 -11.05 21.87
N GLN A 193 12.81 -9.73 21.89
CA GLN A 193 13.68 -9.06 20.91
C GLN A 193 15.08 -9.68 20.89
N ALA A 194 15.65 -9.97 22.06
CA ALA A 194 16.97 -10.61 22.16
C ALA A 194 16.99 -12.01 21.52
N GLY A 195 15.89 -12.77 21.62
CA GLY A 195 15.75 -14.06 20.96
C GLY A 195 15.63 -13.94 19.44
N LEU A 196 14.91 -12.92 18.95
CA LEU A 196 14.84 -12.61 17.53
C LEU A 196 16.20 -12.21 16.97
N ASP A 197 16.91 -11.32 17.65
CA ASP A 197 18.23 -10.85 17.24
C ASP A 197 19.24 -12.02 17.17
N GLU A 198 19.17 -12.96 18.11
CA GLU A 198 20.00 -14.16 18.10
C GLU A 198 19.64 -15.10 16.94
N LEU A 199 18.35 -15.32 16.65
CA LEU A 199 17.92 -16.10 15.49
C LEU A 199 18.37 -15.46 14.18
N LEU A 200 18.22 -14.14 14.05
CA LEU A 200 18.69 -13.39 12.88
C LEU A 200 20.20 -13.54 12.70
N LYS A 201 20.97 -13.42 13.78
CA LYS A 201 22.42 -13.62 13.76
C LYS A 201 22.81 -15.05 13.38
N GLN A 202 22.12 -16.06 13.90
CA GLN A 202 22.38 -17.46 13.54
C GLN A 202 22.12 -17.74 12.05
N CYS A 203 21.10 -17.11 11.47
CA CYS A 203 20.75 -17.29 10.06
C CYS A 203 21.60 -16.45 9.10
N LEU A 204 21.93 -15.21 9.47
CA LEU A 204 22.58 -14.23 8.59
C LEU A 204 24.09 -14.14 8.80
N ASP A 205 24.58 -14.48 10.00
CA ASP A 205 26.00 -14.45 10.37
C ASP A 205 26.45 -15.80 11.00
N PRO A 206 26.24 -16.95 10.33
CA PRO A 206 26.58 -18.24 10.90
C PRO A 206 28.09 -18.36 11.12
N THR A 207 28.48 -19.00 12.21
CA THR A 207 29.89 -19.24 12.58
C THR A 207 30.63 -20.13 11.58
N ASP A 208 29.89 -20.92 10.79
CA ASP A 208 30.40 -21.75 9.71
C ASP A 208 30.08 -21.09 8.35
N ASN A 209 31.09 -20.42 7.79
CA ASN A 209 31.01 -19.68 6.53
C ASN A 209 30.88 -20.57 5.28
N SER A 210 30.87 -21.91 5.42
CA SER A 210 30.79 -22.81 4.26
C SER A 210 29.44 -22.72 3.52
N LEU A 211 28.35 -22.50 4.26
CA LEU A 211 26.99 -22.43 3.71
C LEU A 211 26.28 -21.09 3.94
N GLY A 212 26.77 -20.26 4.88
CA GLY A 212 26.18 -18.98 5.28
C GLY A 212 26.32 -17.81 4.31
N PRO A 213 25.33 -16.89 4.24
CA PRO A 213 25.36 -15.78 3.27
C PRO A 213 26.63 -14.92 3.43
N VAL A 214 27.18 -14.49 2.29
CA VAL A 214 28.36 -13.61 2.25
C VAL A 214 27.91 -12.22 1.85
N TRP A 215 27.93 -11.30 2.80
CA TRP A 215 27.48 -9.93 2.58
C TRP A 215 28.62 -9.07 2.04
N VAL A 216 28.44 -8.50 0.84
CA VAL A 216 29.42 -7.61 0.21
C VAL A 216 28.76 -6.30 -0.20
N PRO A 217 29.45 -5.14 -0.10
CA PRO A 217 28.87 -3.88 -0.52
C PRO A 217 28.64 -3.82 -2.03
N GLN A 218 27.44 -3.38 -2.44
CA GLN A 218 27.10 -3.20 -3.86
C GLN A 218 28.12 -2.34 -4.62
N THR A 219 28.67 -1.32 -3.97
CA THR A 219 29.66 -0.42 -4.56
C THR A 219 30.97 -1.11 -4.91
N TRP A 220 31.32 -2.20 -4.23
CA TRP A 220 32.53 -2.98 -4.51
C TRP A 220 32.29 -3.88 -5.73
N VAL A 221 31.11 -4.49 -5.82
CA VAL A 221 30.68 -5.30 -6.97
C VAL A 221 30.68 -4.47 -8.25
N SER A 222 30.09 -3.28 -8.23
CA SER A 222 30.08 -2.38 -9.40
C SER A 222 31.50 -1.97 -9.82
N ALA A 223 32.37 -1.62 -8.87
CA ALA A 223 33.75 -1.22 -9.17
C ALA A 223 34.61 -2.37 -9.73
N ALA A 224 34.36 -3.61 -9.31
CA ALA A 224 35.02 -4.79 -9.87
C ALA A 224 34.55 -5.07 -11.31
N LYS A 225 33.23 -4.98 -11.57
CA LYS A 225 32.66 -5.15 -12.92
C LYS A 225 33.14 -4.09 -13.92
N GLU A 226 33.25 -2.83 -13.49
CA GLU A 226 33.83 -1.74 -14.31
C GLU A 226 35.27 -2.02 -14.73
N LYS A 227 36.01 -2.78 -13.92
CA LYS A 227 37.39 -3.22 -14.21
C LYS A 227 37.46 -4.54 -15.00
N GLY A 228 36.32 -5.04 -15.48
CA GLY A 228 36.24 -6.24 -16.31
C GLY A 228 36.26 -7.56 -15.54
N ILE A 229 36.03 -7.55 -14.22
CA ILE A 229 36.01 -8.77 -13.42
C ILE A 229 34.63 -9.43 -13.52
N GLN A 230 34.64 -10.70 -13.92
CA GLN A 230 33.44 -11.54 -13.94
C GLN A 230 33.20 -12.11 -12.54
N VAL A 231 32.41 -11.38 -11.77
CA VAL A 231 32.14 -11.65 -10.35
C VAL A 231 31.42 -13.00 -10.17
N GLU A 232 30.68 -13.43 -11.19
CA GLU A 232 29.91 -14.66 -11.26
C GLU A 232 30.78 -15.93 -11.41
N GLU A 233 32.03 -15.78 -11.86
CA GLU A 233 32.96 -16.90 -12.10
C GLU A 233 33.92 -17.14 -10.93
N ILE A 234 33.89 -16.28 -9.90
CA ILE A 234 34.79 -16.33 -8.75
C ILE A 234 34.21 -17.25 -7.68
N ASP A 235 35.05 -18.08 -7.06
CA ASP A 235 34.64 -18.91 -5.94
C ASP A 235 34.13 -18.08 -4.77
N ARG A 236 33.07 -18.58 -4.13
CA ARG A 236 32.39 -17.90 -3.01
C ARG A 236 33.36 -17.53 -1.87
N ALA A 237 34.34 -18.38 -1.58
CA ALA A 237 35.30 -18.14 -0.50
C ALA A 237 36.31 -17.02 -0.85
N GLU A 238 36.59 -16.81 -2.13
CA GLU A 238 37.57 -15.83 -2.60
C GLU A 238 36.94 -14.48 -2.95
N LEU A 239 35.65 -14.47 -3.23
CA LEU A 239 34.91 -13.30 -3.68
C LEU A 239 35.06 -12.06 -2.78
N PRO A 240 34.98 -12.14 -1.43
CA PRO A 240 35.20 -10.97 -0.57
C PRO A 240 36.58 -10.35 -0.73
N ARG A 241 37.62 -11.17 -0.84
CA ARG A 241 39.01 -10.71 -0.99
C ARG A 241 39.23 -10.03 -2.34
N VAL A 242 38.66 -10.58 -3.40
CA VAL A 242 38.72 -9.95 -4.73
C VAL A 242 38.00 -8.61 -4.69
N LEU A 243 36.76 -8.57 -4.18
CA LEU A 243 36.00 -7.32 -4.14
C LEU A 243 36.64 -6.25 -3.26
N GLU A 244 37.31 -6.62 -2.16
CA GLU A 244 38.07 -5.68 -1.33
C GLU A 244 39.25 -5.04 -2.07
N ALA A 245 39.95 -5.79 -2.93
CA ALA A 245 41.02 -5.24 -3.77
C ALA A 245 40.50 -4.22 -4.80
N HIS A 246 39.21 -4.29 -5.13
CA HIS A 246 38.54 -3.33 -6.01
C HIS A 246 37.68 -2.32 -5.26
N ARG A 247 37.86 -2.21 -3.94
CA ARG A 247 37.16 -1.24 -3.11
C ARG A 247 37.26 0.15 -3.73
N PRO A 248 36.12 0.80 -4.04
CA PRO A 248 36.14 2.14 -4.57
C PRO A 248 36.70 3.12 -3.54
N PRO A 249 37.43 4.17 -3.99
CA PRO A 249 37.83 5.25 -3.09
C PRO A 249 36.60 5.85 -2.43
N ALA A 250 36.80 6.38 -1.22
CA ALA A 250 35.71 6.96 -0.45
C ALA A 250 34.94 7.99 -1.29
N ALA A 251 33.61 8.06 -1.14
CA ALA A 251 32.76 8.97 -1.92
C ALA A 251 33.27 10.43 -1.88
N LYS A 252 33.81 10.85 -0.73
CA LYS A 252 34.47 12.14 -0.54
C LYS A 252 35.66 12.32 -1.49
N THR A 253 36.54 11.33 -1.57
CA THR A 253 37.70 11.32 -2.48
C THR A 253 37.27 11.40 -3.94
N ARG A 254 36.26 10.61 -4.35
CA ARG A 254 35.71 10.64 -5.72
C ARG A 254 35.15 12.01 -6.11
N ILE A 255 34.41 12.65 -5.20
CA ILE A 255 33.85 13.98 -5.45
C ILE A 255 34.97 15.02 -5.54
N ILE A 256 35.98 14.95 -4.67
CA ILE A 256 37.14 15.84 -4.71
C ILE A 256 37.90 15.68 -6.04
N GLU A 257 38.15 14.45 -6.49
CA GLU A 257 38.77 14.17 -7.79
C GLU A 257 37.97 14.77 -8.96
N GLN A 258 36.64 14.62 -8.94
CA GLN A 258 35.77 15.20 -9.97
C GLN A 258 35.79 16.74 -9.94
N VAL A 259 35.77 17.34 -8.76
CA VAL A 259 35.89 18.80 -8.59
C VAL A 259 37.22 19.30 -9.13
N LEU A 260 38.32 18.60 -8.85
CA LEU A 260 39.64 18.94 -9.37
C LEU A 260 39.71 18.81 -10.89
N ARG A 261 39.06 17.79 -11.47
CA ARG A 261 38.98 17.63 -12.93
C ARG A 261 38.23 18.79 -13.58
N VAL A 262 37.03 19.10 -13.09
CA VAL A 262 36.24 20.22 -13.61
C VAL A 262 36.96 21.55 -13.41
N ALA A 263 37.67 21.74 -12.30
CA ALA A 263 38.47 22.93 -12.07
C ALA A 263 39.61 23.08 -13.10
N LYS A 264 40.29 21.99 -13.47
CA LYS A 264 41.29 21.98 -14.55
C LYS A 264 40.67 22.28 -15.92
N ASP A 265 39.50 21.70 -16.21
CA ASP A 265 38.81 21.90 -17.49
C ASP A 265 38.34 23.35 -17.68
N VAL A 266 37.84 23.98 -16.61
CA VAL A 266 37.33 25.37 -16.63
C VAL A 266 38.48 26.38 -16.56
N LEU A 267 39.59 26.05 -15.91
CA LEU A 267 40.76 26.92 -15.75
C LEU A 267 42.04 26.20 -16.22
N PRO A 268 42.32 26.17 -17.55
CA PRO A 268 43.45 25.43 -18.12
C PRO A 268 44.85 25.89 -17.65
N GLY A 269 44.95 27.09 -17.05
CA GLY A 269 46.19 27.68 -16.53
C GLY A 269 46.33 27.63 -15.01
N ILE A 270 45.49 26.86 -14.31
CA ILE A 270 45.59 26.75 -12.85
C ILE A 270 46.89 26.05 -12.46
N GLU A 271 47.69 26.68 -11.59
CA GLU A 271 48.92 26.06 -11.09
C GLU A 271 48.63 24.82 -10.24
N GLU A 272 49.50 23.80 -10.32
CA GLU A 272 49.34 22.56 -9.56
C GLU A 272 49.28 22.79 -8.05
N ASP A 273 49.99 23.80 -7.54
CA ASP A 273 49.97 24.16 -6.12
C ASP A 273 48.61 24.72 -5.67
N ALA A 274 47.90 25.44 -6.55
CA ALA A 274 46.56 25.92 -6.25
C ALA A 274 45.55 24.77 -6.18
N LEU A 275 45.68 23.76 -7.05
CA LEU A 275 44.87 22.55 -7.01
C LEU A 275 45.14 21.70 -5.76
N ARG A 276 46.40 21.57 -5.34
CA ARG A 276 46.75 20.87 -4.08
C ARG A 276 46.13 21.56 -2.86
N ARG A 277 46.15 22.90 -2.81
CA ARG A 277 45.50 23.68 -1.74
C ARG A 277 43.98 23.52 -1.74
N LEU A 278 43.36 23.47 -2.92
CA LEU A 278 41.93 23.24 -3.07
C LEU A 278 41.54 21.84 -2.56
N CYS A 279 42.31 20.82 -2.94
CA CYS A 279 42.13 19.45 -2.45
C CYS A 279 42.20 19.40 -0.90
N SER A 280 43.27 19.93 -0.32
CA SER A 280 43.46 19.94 1.13
C SER A 280 42.35 20.70 1.89
N ARG A 281 41.81 21.78 1.30
CA ARG A 281 40.66 22.49 1.86
C ARG A 281 39.39 21.66 1.84
N LEU A 282 39.06 21.01 0.71
CA LEU A 282 37.88 20.15 0.61
C LEU A 282 37.98 18.90 1.50
N GLU A 283 39.19 18.38 1.69
CA GLU A 283 39.45 17.27 2.62
C GLU A 283 39.21 17.66 4.08
N ASN A 284 39.54 18.88 4.47
CA ASN A 284 39.40 19.32 5.87
C ASN A 284 38.10 20.09 6.14
N ASP A 285 37.31 20.41 5.11
CA ASP A 285 36.06 21.15 5.28
C ASP A 285 34.95 20.29 5.91
N SER A 286 34.42 20.77 7.03
CA SER A 286 33.41 20.09 7.82
C SER A 286 32.01 20.18 7.21
N LEU A 287 31.68 21.26 6.48
CA LEU A 287 30.40 21.44 5.80
C LEU A 287 30.33 20.56 4.56
N PHE A 288 31.40 20.49 3.78
CA PHE A 288 31.54 19.57 2.66
C PHE A 288 31.40 18.12 3.13
N SER A 289 32.06 17.76 4.24
CA SER A 289 31.94 16.41 4.83
C SER A 289 30.51 16.09 5.27
N LYS A 290 29.75 17.07 5.77
CA LYS A 290 28.33 16.89 6.12
C LYS A 290 27.44 16.76 4.88
N ALA A 291 27.63 17.61 3.87
CA ALA A 291 26.87 17.57 2.61
C ALA A 291 27.05 16.24 1.86
N VAL A 292 28.26 15.70 1.82
CA VAL A 292 28.55 14.38 1.22
C VAL A 292 27.90 13.23 2.01
N ARG A 293 27.67 13.40 3.33
CA ARG A 293 26.97 12.40 4.15
C ARG A 293 25.47 12.47 3.98
N SER A 294 24.87 13.66 3.93
CA SER A 294 23.41 13.82 3.78
C SER A 294 22.91 13.32 2.42
N ALA A 295 23.70 13.47 1.36
CA ALA A 295 23.37 12.96 0.02
C ALA A 295 23.40 11.42 -0.11
N LYS A 296 23.83 10.69 0.94
CA LYS A 296 23.74 9.22 0.99
C LYS A 296 22.48 8.70 1.70
N SER A 297 21.70 9.60 2.29
CA SER A 297 20.54 9.26 3.14
C SER A 297 19.19 9.44 2.44
N GLU A 298 19.19 10.02 1.23
CA GLU A 298 18.06 10.11 0.29
C GLU A 298 18.18 9.02 -0.79
#